data_AF-A0AAV8ZLW0-F1
#
_entry.id   AF-A0AAV8ZLW0-F1
#
_cell.length_a   1.000
_cell.length_b   1.000
_cell.length_c   1.000
_cell.angle_alpha   90.00
_cell.angle_beta   90.00
_cell.angle_gamma   90.00
#
_symmetry.space_group_name_H-M   'P 1'
#
loop_
_entity.id
_entity.type
_entity.pdbx_description
1 polymer ?
#
loop_
_entity_poly.entity_id
_entity_poly.type
_entity_poly.pdbx_seq_one_letter_code
_entity_poly.pdbx_strand_id
1 'polypeptide(L)' 'MALMENVRTLYCSATILGCNMKIRFNVSSDGKCLQIAEANLEHNHEISKDLFISLPKQRRLQDTEKRRNLEIS' A
#
# COMPACT_ATOMS: atom_id res chain seq x y z
N MET A 1 -27.48 -14.72 -0.54
CA MET A 1 -26.09 -14.84 -0.07
C MET A 1 -25.31 -13.67 -0.66
N ALA A 2 -25.04 -12.63 0.13
CA ALA A 2 -24.21 -11.50 -0.30
C ALA A 2 -22.76 -11.82 0.11
N LEU A 3 -21.91 -12.16 -0.85
CA LEU A 3 -20.47 -12.17 -0.64
C LEU A 3 -20.06 -10.70 -0.54
N MET A 4 -19.92 -10.18 0.69
CA MET A 4 -19.18 -8.94 0.92
C MET A 4 -17.73 -9.24 0.51
N GLU A 5 -17.37 -8.83 -0.69
CA GLU A 5 -16.00 -8.82 -1.19
C GLU A 5 -15.20 -7.89 -0.27
N ASN A 6 -14.53 -8.46 0.75
CA ASN A 6 -13.61 -7.77 1.64
C ASN A 6 -12.30 -7.45 0.90
N VAL A 7 -12.43 -6.69 -0.18
CA VAL A 7 -11.35 -6.27 -1.05
C VAL A 7 -10.84 -4.94 -0.53
N ARG A 8 -9.55 -4.88 -0.19
CA ARG A 8 -8.87 -3.62 0.09
C ARG A 8 -7.93 -3.30 -1.05
N THR A 9 -7.94 -2.05 -1.49
CA THR A 9 -7.00 -1.57 -2.50
C THR A 9 -6.17 -0.44 -1.91
N LEU A 10 -4.85 -0.59 -1.99
CA LEU A 10 -3.91 0.49 -1.75
C LEU A 10 -3.62 1.18 -3.07
N TYR A 11 -3.60 2.50 -3.02
CA TYR A 11 -3.25 3.35 -4.15
C TYR A 11 -2.05 4.20 -3.78
N CYS A 12 -1.28 4.61 -4.78
CA CYS A 12 -0.26 5.62 -4.58
C CYS A 12 -0.88 6.94 -4.11
N SER A 13 -0.16 7.70 -3.28
CA SER A 13 -0.58 9.05 -2.88
C SER A 13 -0.73 10.01 -4.07
N ALA A 14 -0.03 9.74 -5.18
CA ALA A 14 -0.09 10.52 -6.41
C ALA A 14 -1.18 10.07 -7.40
N THR A 15 -2.19 9.29 -6.98
CA THR A 15 -3.29 8.89 -7.87
C THR A 15 -4.06 10.09 -8.45
N ILE A 16 -4.17 11.19 -7.70
CA ILE A 16 -4.75 12.45 -8.22
C ILE A 16 -3.92 13.08 -9.35
N LEU A 17 -2.64 12.70 -9.48
CA LEU A 17 -1.73 13.10 -10.56
C LEU A 17 -1.67 12.04 -11.68
N GLY A 18 -2.60 11.08 -11.69
CA GLY A 18 -2.69 10.03 -12.71
C GLY A 18 -1.78 8.82 -12.47
N CYS A 19 -1.23 8.65 -11.26
CA CYS A 19 -0.44 7.46 -10.94
C CYS A 19 -1.36 6.22 -10.83
N ASN A 20 -1.03 5.19 -11.62
CA ASN A 20 -1.81 3.95 -11.74
C ASN A 20 -1.34 2.82 -10.82
N MET A 21 -0.32 3.07 -9.98
CA MET A 21 0.14 2.10 -8.99
C MET A 21 -1.00 1.77 -8.03
N LYS A 22 -1.28 0.47 -7.89
CA LYS A 22 -2.29 -0.06 -6.98
C LYS A 22 -1.94 -1.48 -6.56
N ILE A 23 -2.32 -1.84 -5.33
CA ILE A 23 -2.23 -3.21 -4.83
C ILE A 23 -3.60 -3.60 -4.28
N ARG A 24 -4.18 -4.66 -4.82
CA ARG A 24 -5.44 -5.24 -4.38
C ARG A 24 -5.17 -6.42 -3.48
N PHE A 25 -5.83 -6.43 -2.33
CA PHE A 25 -5.79 -7.49 -1.35
C PHE A 25 -7.17 -8.14 -1.24
N ASN A 26 -7.14 -9.46 -1.13
CA ASN A 26 -8.28 -10.26 -0.71
C ASN A 26 -8.00 -10.82 0.69
N VAL A 27 -9.05 -11.07 1.46
CA VAL A 27 -8.93 -11.86 2.68
C VAL A 27 -8.76 -13.33 2.29
N SER A 28 -7.83 -14.04 2.93
CA SER A 28 -7.65 -15.49 2.75
C SER A 28 -8.94 -16.25 3.08
N SER A 29 -9.08 -17.46 2.55
CA SER A 29 -10.27 -18.30 2.79
C SER A 29 -10.51 -18.59 4.28
N ASP A 30 -9.46 -18.61 5.10
CA ASP A 30 -9.53 -18.80 6.55
C ASP A 30 -9.69 -17.49 7.35
N GLY A 31 -9.72 -16.33 6.68
CA GLY A 31 -9.88 -15.03 7.31
C GLY A 31 -8.65 -14.50 8.05
N LYS A 32 -7.53 -15.24 8.06
CA LYS A 32 -6.39 -14.94 8.95
C LYS A 32 -5.36 -13.99 8.33
N CYS A 33 -5.29 -13.90 7.01
CA CYS A 33 -4.32 -13.05 6.34
C CYS A 33 -4.91 -12.33 5.12
N LEU A 34 -4.20 -11.30 4.67
CA LEU A 34 -4.46 -10.66 3.39
C LEU A 34 -3.56 -11.28 2.34
N GLN A 35 -4.14 -11.66 1.21
CA GLN A 35 -3.46 -12.18 0.04
C GLN A 35 -3.46 -11.12 -1.07
N ILE A 36 -2.33 -10.95 -1.75
CA ILE A 36 -2.25 -10.06 -2.91
C ILE A 36 -3.02 -10.71 -4.06
N ALA A 37 -4.10 -10.06 -4.50
CA ALA A 37 -4.93 -10.50 -5.61
C ALA A 37 -4.49 -9.87 -6.94
N GLU A 38 -4.02 -8.62 -6.90
CA GLU A 38 -3.52 -7.88 -8.07
C GLU A 38 -2.48 -6.88 -7.58
N ALA A 39 -1.38 -6.73 -8.31
CA ALA A 39 -0.40 -5.68 -8.04
C ALA A 39 0.05 -5.04 -9.34
N ASN A 40 -0.18 -3.73 -9.46
CA ASN A 40 0.52 -2.88 -10.41
C ASN A 40 1.48 -2.00 -9.60
N LEU A 41 2.78 -2.19 -9.81
CA LEU A 41 3.84 -1.47 -9.12
C LEU A 41 4.46 -0.35 -9.97
N GLU A 42 3.93 -0.10 -11.17
CA GLU A 42 4.43 0.96 -12.04
C GLU A 42 3.98 2.34 -11.55
N HIS A 43 4.98 3.20 -11.33
CA HIS A 43 4.78 4.60 -11.04
C HIS A 43 5.08 5.44 -12.29
N ASN A 44 4.28 6.49 -12.51
CA ASN A 44 4.54 7.51 -13.53
C ASN A 44 5.33 8.71 -12.99
N HIS A 45 5.86 8.59 -11.77
CA HIS A 45 6.62 9.62 -11.08
C HIS A 45 7.78 8.96 -10.33
N GLU A 46 8.79 9.75 -9.99
CA GLU A 46 9.89 9.30 -9.15
C GLU A 46 9.41 8.99 -7.73
N ILE A 47 9.91 7.92 -7.13
CA ILE A 47 9.65 7.56 -5.74
C ILE A 47 10.71 8.25 -4.87
N SER A 48 10.41 9.46 -4.40
CA SER A 48 11.27 10.18 -3.45
C SER A 48 10.82 9.96 -2.00
N LYS A 49 11.79 9.92 -1.08
CA LYS A 49 11.55 9.98 0.37
C LYS A 49 10.81 11.26 0.78
N ASP A 50 10.93 12.33 0.01
CA ASP A 50 10.29 13.62 0.28
C ASP A 50 8.77 13.55 0.17
N LEU A 51 8.24 12.66 -0.68
CA LEU A 51 6.81 12.40 -0.81
C LEU A 51 6.21 11.88 0.51
N PHE A 52 7.02 11.23 1.35
CA PHE A 52 6.58 10.72 2.64
C PHE A 52 6.61 11.77 3.75
N ILE A 53 7.39 12.85 3.59
CA ILE A 53 7.49 13.95 4.58
C ILE A 53 6.17 14.73 4.67
N SER A 54 5.43 14.81 3.56
CA SER A 54 4.14 15.52 3.48
C SER A 54 2.94 14.66 3.92
N LEU A 55 3.10 13.34 4.07
CA LEU A 55 1.99 12.47 4.47
C LEU A 55 1.50 12.80 5.88
N PRO A 56 0.18 12.66 6.17
CA PRO A 56 -0.35 12.79 7.52
C PRO A 56 0.39 11.87 8.50
N LYS A 57 0.54 12.29 9.76
CA LYS A 57 1.24 11.51 10.80
C LYS A 57 0.75 10.06 10.89
N GLN A 58 -0.56 9.85 10.70
CA GLN A 58 -1.20 8.52 10.71
C GLN A 58 -0.74 7.58 9.58
N ARG A 59 -0.12 8.10 8.53
CA ARG A 59 0.42 7.34 7.38
C ARG A 59 1.94 7.25 7.37
N ARG A 60 2.62 7.81 8.40
CA ARG A 60 4.07 7.69 8.55
C ARG A 60 4.38 6.47 9.39
N LEU A 61 5.35 5.67 8.95
CA LEU A 61 5.94 4.63 9.79
C LEU A 61 6.60 5.28 11.01
N GLN A 62 6.39 4.70 12.18
CA GLN A 62 7.15 5.08 13.36
C GLN A 62 8.63 4.74 13.17
N ASP A 63 9.53 5.43 13.89
CA ASP A 63 10.97 5.24 13.70
C ASP A 63 11.43 3.80 14.02
N THR A 64 10.69 3.09 14.87
CA THR A 64 10.88 1.66 15.17
C THR A 64 10.52 0.76 13.99
N GLU A 65 9.54 1.14 13.17
CA GLU A 65 9.09 0.40 11.99
C GLU A 65 10.00 0.68 10.78
N LYS A 66 10.52 1.90 10.65
CA LYS A 66 11.50 2.27 9.60
C LYS A 66 12.77 1.42 9.66
N ARG A 67 13.27 1.11 10.86
CA ARG A 67 14.50 0.33 11.06
C ARG A 67 14.35 -1.11 10.54
N ARG A 68 13.22 -1.76 10.80
CA ARG A 68 12.96 -3.14 10.32
C ARG A 68 12.93 -3.24 8.79
N ASN A 69 12.45 -2.22 8.09
CA ASN A 69 12.37 -2.26 6.63
C ASN A 69 13.73 -2.04 5.95
N LEU A 70 14.70 -1.38 6.62
CA LEU A 70 16.06 -1.20 6.11
C LEU A 70 16.93 -2.46 6.28
N GLU A 71 16.59 -3.34 7.22
CA GLU A 71 17.30 -4.61 7.46
C GLU A 71 16.89 -5.72 6.48
N ILE A 72 15.85 -5.51 5.66
CA ILE A 72 15.29 -6.49 4.70
C ILE A 72 15.69 -6.15 3.24
N SER A 73 16.41 -5.04 3.01
CA SER A 73 16.90 -4.62 1.67
C SER A 73 18.36 -4.98 1.43
#